data_AF-A0A7L5AIF2-F1
#
_entry.id   AF-A0A7L5AIF2-F1
#
_cell.length_a   1.000
_cell.length_b   1.000
_cell.length_c   1.000
_cell.angle_alpha   90.00
_cell.angle_beta   90.00
_cell.angle_gamma   90.00
#
_symmetry.space_group_name_H-M   'P 1'
#
loop_
_entity.id
_entity.type
_entity.pdbx_description
1 polymer ?
#
loop_
_entity_poly.entity_id
_entity_poly.type
_entity_poly.pdbx_seq_one_letter_code
_entity_poly.pdbx_strand_id
1 'polypeptide(L)' 'MTDSMYTARLVQGEDDGENAETVELEFIEGMPQKSFVRAMGEPGVEQVWELVSGSDDFEYRRAGVPGADYS' A
#
# COMPACT_ATOMS: atom_id res chain seq x y z
N MET A 1 11.38 21.03 5.90
CA MET A 1 10.21 20.13 5.81
C MET A 1 10.58 18.90 6.62
N THR A 2 9.84 18.62 7.68
CA THR A 2 10.12 17.45 8.52
C THR A 2 9.52 16.26 7.80
N ASP A 3 10.34 15.60 6.98
CA ASP A 3 9.96 14.37 6.31
C ASP A 3 9.64 13.33 7.37
N SER A 4 8.35 13.14 7.65
CA SER A 4 7.89 12.19 8.65
C SER A 4 7.48 10.95 7.87
N MET A 5 8.30 9.91 7.94
CA MET A 5 7.99 8.62 7.36
C MET A 5 7.27 7.74 8.38
N TYR A 6 6.45 6.82 7.89
CA TYR A 6 5.81 5.79 8.68
C TYR A 6 5.97 4.43 8.01
N THR A 7 5.94 3.39 8.82
CA THR A 7 5.92 2.01 8.35
C THR A 7 4.47 1.61 8.11
N ALA A 8 4.17 1.21 6.89
CA ALA A 8 2.88 0.68 6.46
C ALA A 8 2.97 -0.83 6.27
N ARG A 9 1.90 -1.55 6.60
CA ARG A 9 1.79 -3.00 6.38
C ARG A 9 1.04 -3.32 5.10
N LEU A 10 1.55 -4.23 4.29
CA LEU A 10 0.98 -4.67 3.03
C LEU A 10 0.32 -6.02 3.22
N VAL A 11 -1.01 -6.01 3.35
CA VAL A 11 -1.81 -7.21 3.51
C VAL A 11 -2.25 -7.74 2.14
N GLN A 12 -1.77 -8.93 1.79
CA GLN A 12 -2.11 -9.59 0.52
C GLN A 12 -3.43 -10.38 0.58
N GLY A 13 -3.86 -10.78 1.78
CA GLY A 13 -5.10 -11.52 2.05
C GLY A 13 -5.42 -11.58 3.56
N GLU A 14 -6.55 -12.19 3.92
CA GLU A 14 -7.05 -12.27 5.30
C GLU A 14 -6.16 -13.09 6.27
N ASP A 15 -5.27 -13.93 5.73
CA ASP A 15 -4.39 -14.85 6.50
C ASP A 15 -2.96 -14.31 6.68
N ASP A 16 -2.62 -13.15 6.12
CA ASP A 16 -1.23 -12.68 6.01
C ASP A 16 -0.71 -11.95 7.26
N GLY A 17 -1.45 -11.97 8.38
CA GLY A 17 -1.16 -11.17 9.58
C GLY A 17 0.27 -11.32 10.16
N GLU A 18 0.94 -12.46 9.95
CA GLU A 18 2.32 -12.69 10.37
C GLU A 18 3.37 -12.56 9.24
N ASN A 19 2.96 -12.58 7.96
CA ASN A 19 3.87 -12.50 6.80
C ASN A 19 3.69 -11.24 5.95
N ALA A 20 2.84 -10.31 6.40
CA ALA A 20 2.58 -9.04 5.73
C ALA A 20 3.88 -8.26 5.52
N GLU A 21 4.15 -7.91 4.26
CA GLU A 21 5.32 -7.13 3.90
C GLU A 21 5.19 -5.70 4.43
N THR A 22 6.26 -5.11 4.96
CA THR A 22 6.25 -3.70 5.42
C THR A 22 6.95 -2.79 4.44
N VAL A 23 6.44 -1.56 4.27
CA VAL A 23 7.05 -0.52 3.43
C VAL A 23 7.11 0.80 4.19
N GLU A 24 8.16 1.59 3.97
CA GLU A 24 8.27 2.94 4.50
C GLU A 24 7.65 3.93 3.51
N LEU A 25 6.72 4.75 3.99
CA LEU A 25 6.01 5.76 3.20
C LEU A 25 6.08 7.12 3.89
N GLU A 26 6.04 8.18 3.08
CA GLU A 26 5.98 9.56 3.58
C GLU A 26 4.55 9.94 3.98
N PHE A 27 4.42 10.66 5.09
CA PHE A 27 3.18 11.36 5.42
C PHE A 27 2.96 12.53 4.45
N ILE A 28 1.76 12.59 3.87
CA ILE A 28 1.33 13.70 3.02
C ILE A 28 0.45 14.62 3.86
N GLU A 29 0.90 15.87 4.06
CA GLU A 29 0.18 16.86 4.89
C GLU A 29 -0.06 16.36 6.34
N GLY A 30 0.84 15.52 6.86
CA GLY A 30 0.71 14.91 8.19
C GLY A 30 -0.31 13.78 8.27
N MET A 31 -0.81 13.30 7.13
CA MET A 31 -1.76 12.20 7.02
C MET A 31 -1.16 11.02 6.22
N PRO A 32 -1.53 9.77 6.52
CA PRO A 32 -1.12 8.63 5.71
C PRO A 32 -1.70 8.74 4.29
N GLN A 33 -0.97 8.18 3.32
CA GLN A 33 -1.39 8.24 1.92
C GLN A 33 -2.66 7.43 1.72
N LYS A 34 -3.67 7.92 1.01
CA LYS A 34 -4.89 7.13 0.78
C LYS A 34 -4.63 5.87 -0.06
N SER A 35 -3.71 6.00 -1.02
CA SER A 35 -3.31 4.93 -1.92
C SER A 35 -1.93 5.24 -2.50
N PHE A 36 -1.19 4.20 -2.86
CA PHE A 36 0.06 4.33 -3.60
C PHE A 36 0.20 3.20 -4.62
N VAL A 37 1.07 3.38 -5.61
CA VAL A 37 1.37 2.37 -6.63
C VAL A 37 2.77 1.84 -6.41
N ARG A 38 2.94 0.52 -6.46
CA ARG A 38 4.24 -0.14 -6.38
C ARG A 38 4.40 -1.12 -7.52
N ALA A 39 5.56 -1.10 -8.18
CA ALA A 39 5.92 -2.13 -9.13
C ALA A 39 6.05 -3.47 -8.39
N MET A 40 5.30 -4.46 -8.85
CA MET A 40 5.53 -5.86 -8.48
C MET A 40 6.77 -6.32 -9.24
N GLY A 41 7.49 -7.33 -8.77
CA GLY A 41 8.81 -7.74 -9.29
C GLY A 41 8.91 -8.09 -10.80
N GLU A 42 7.84 -7.92 -11.56
CA GLU A 42 7.77 -8.05 -13.01
C GLU A 42 7.71 -6.67 -13.70
N PRO A 43 8.52 -6.44 -14.76
CA PRO A 43 8.53 -5.16 -15.47
C PRO A 43 7.17 -4.90 -16.14
N GLY A 44 6.55 -3.78 -15.79
CA GLY A 44 5.24 -3.39 -16.32
C GLY A 44 4.04 -3.90 -15.52
N VAL A 45 4.27 -4.62 -14.41
CA VAL A 45 3.20 -5.01 -13.48
C VAL A 45 3.20 -4.06 -12.29
N GLU A 46 2.22 -3.17 -12.27
CA GLU A 46 2.01 -2.23 -11.17
C GLU A 46 0.87 -2.74 -10.28
N GLN A 47 0.99 -2.53 -8.97
CA GLN A 47 -0.05 -2.89 -8.01
C GLN A 47 -0.45 -1.64 -7.24
N VAL A 48 -1.75 -1.32 -7.26
CA VAL A 48 -2.32 -0.26 -6.42
C VAL A 48 -2.60 -0.84 -5.04
N TRP A 49 -2.15 -0.11 -4.04
CA TRP A 49 -2.35 -0.39 -2.63
C TRP A 49 -3.19 0.72 -2.02
N GLU A 50 -4.27 0.37 -1.34
CA GLU A 50 -5.20 1.30 -0.69
C GLU A 50 -5.18 1.12 0.81
N LEU A 51 -5.16 2.25 1.53
CA LEU A 51 -5.21 2.28 2.99
C LEU A 51 -6.54 1.69 3.47
N VAL A 52 -6.47 0.71 4.35
CA VAL A 52 -7.63 0.09 4.99
C VAL A 52 -8.27 1.10 5.92
N SER A 53 -9.54 1.44 5.63
CA SER A 53 -10.30 2.37 6.45
C SER A 53 -10.49 1.81 7.87
N GLY A 54 -10.02 2.55 8.87
CA GLY A 54 -10.12 2.15 10.27
C GLY A 54 -8.99 1.26 10.78
N SER A 55 -7.93 1.06 10.00
CA SER A 55 -6.70 0.42 10.49
C SER A 55 -5.90 1.40 11.36
N ASP A 56 -5.52 0.96 12.55
CA ASP A 56 -4.67 1.71 13.49
C ASP A 56 -3.17 1.56 13.11
N ASP A 57 -2.83 0.55 12.32
CA ASP A 57 -1.45 0.10 12.02
C ASP A 57 -1.01 0.47 10.59
N PHE A 58 -1.70 1.42 9.94
CA PHE A 58 -1.44 1.84 8.56
C PHE A 58 -1.39 0.66 7.57
N GLU A 59 -2.41 -0.20 7.61
CA GLU A 59 -2.52 -1.34 6.71
C GLU A 59 -3.00 -0.92 5.32
N TYR A 60 -2.35 -1.44 4.29
CA TYR A 60 -2.73 -1.28 2.89
C TYR A 60 -3.04 -2.62 2.27
N ARG A 61 -4.17 -2.68 1.56
CA ARG A 61 -4.60 -3.87 0.81
C ARG A 61 -4.49 -3.62 -0.68
N ARG A 62 -4.36 -4.71 -1.44
CA ARG A 62 -4.41 -4.66 -2.90
C ARG A 62 -5.78 -4.17 -3.36
N ALA A 63 -5.79 -3.04 -4.05
CA ALA A 63 -6.98 -2.45 -4.65
C ALA A 63 -7.23 -2.96 -6.08
N GLY A 64 -6.15 -3.30 -6.78
CA GLY A 64 -6.16 -3.79 -8.16
C GLY A 64 -4.87 -3.42 -8.90
N VAL A 65 -4.71 -3.97 -10.09
CA VAL A 65 -3.64 -3.58 -11.03
C VAL A 65 -4.15 -2.36 -11.81
N PRO A 66 -3.43 -1.23 -11.84
CA PRO A 66 -3.82 -0.12 -12.68
C PRO A 66 -3.65 -0.59 -14.14
N GLY A 67 -4.75 -0.74 -14.87
CA GLY A 67 -4.74 -1.20 -16.26
C GLY A 67 -5.32 -2.59 -16.53
N ALA A 68 -6.02 -3.22 -15.59
CA ALA A 68 -7.00 -4.26 -15.94
C ALA A 68 -8.25 -3.64 -16.61
N ASP A 69 -8.02 -2.84 -17.65
CA ASP A 69 -9.03 -2.45 -18.61
C ASP A 69 -9.30 -3.71 -19.44
N TYR A 70 -10.52 -4.23 -19.33
CA TYR A 70 -11.01 -5.36 -20.11
C TYR A 70 -10.66 -5.15 -21.59
N SER A 71 -9.88 -6.06 -22.18
CA SER A 71 -9.86 -6.31 -23.63
C SER A 71 -10.30 -7.74 -23.91
#